data_AF-A0A955S5L9-F1
#
_entry.id   AF-A0A955S5L9-F1
#
_cell.length_a   1.000
_cell.length_b   1.000
_cell.length_c   1.000
_cell.angle_alpha   90.00
_cell.angle_beta   90.00
_cell.angle_gamma   90.00
#
_symmetry.space_group_name_H-M   'P 1'
#
loop_
_entity.id
_entity.type
_entity.pdbx_description
1 polymer ?
#
loop_
_entity_poly.entity_id
_entity_poly.type
_entity_poly.pdbx_seq_one_letter_code
_entity_poly.pdbx_strand_id
1 'polypeptide(L)'
;FAPLLLFFIISGSFQTFHMHEQRKKGSYVPPKILKSLAQVHMHQSLPSENNQWPRSSEGFKILVLFMSLGLGITVLLGVYMAFKYAPGWMVWVTLISGFLIPIFLLWAAKGFK
;
A
#
# COMPACT_ATOMS: atom_id res chain seq x y z
N PHE A 1 6.52 14.47 -4.78
CA PHE A 1 6.13 13.05 -4.58
C PHE A 1 4.70 12.87 -4.02
N ALA A 2 4.08 13.88 -3.41
CA ALA A 2 2.73 13.77 -2.82
C ALA A 2 1.63 13.23 -3.76
N PRO A 3 1.52 13.64 -5.04
CA PRO A 3 0.51 13.05 -5.94
C PRO A 3 0.72 11.55 -6.19
N LEU A 4 1.97 11.11 -6.26
CA LEU A 4 2.31 9.71 -6.44
C LEU A 4 2.06 8.90 -5.16
N LEU A 5 2.34 9.46 -3.98
CA LEU A 5 1.96 8.81 -2.72
C LEU A 5 0.45 8.65 -2.60
N LEU A 6 -0.32 9.70 -2.92
CA LEU A 6 -1.78 9.61 -2.94
C LEU A 6 -2.26 8.52 -3.89
N PHE A 7 -1.68 8.43 -5.10
CA PHE A 7 -1.95 7.35 -6.02
C PHE A 7 -1.69 5.97 -5.37
N PHE A 8 -0.52 5.76 -4.77
CA PHE A 8 -0.17 4.48 -4.16
C PHE A 8 -1.07 4.13 -2.96
N ILE A 9 -1.44 5.10 -2.12
CA ILE A 9 -2.34 4.89 -0.97
C ILE A 9 -3.74 4.48 -1.46
N ILE A 10 -4.28 5.19 -2.45
CA ILE A 10 -5.62 4.92 -2.98
C ILE A 10 -5.67 3.57 -3.69
N SER A 11 -4.71 3.29 -4.59
CA SER A 11 -4.70 2.02 -5.33
C SER A 11 -4.43 0.82 -4.43
N GLY A 12 -3.55 0.97 -3.41
CA GLY A 12 -3.29 -0.07 -2.42
C GLY A 12 -4.54 -0.37 -1.56
N SER A 13 -5.31 0.66 -1.20
CA SER A 13 -6.58 0.49 -0.47
C SER A 13 -7.58 -0.38 -1.25
N PHE A 14 -7.70 -0.16 -2.56
CA PHE A 14 -8.55 -1.00 -3.42
C PHE A 14 -8.01 -2.41 -3.61
N GLN A 15 -6.69 -2.60 -3.54
CA GLN A 15 -6.07 -3.94 -3.62
C GLN A 15 -6.36 -4.79 -2.39
N THR A 16 -6.42 -4.21 -1.19
CA THR A 16 -6.80 -4.94 0.05
C THR A 16 -8.18 -5.58 -0.03
N PHE A 17 -9.11 -5.00 -0.80
CA PHE A 17 -10.45 -5.55 -1.04
C PHE A 17 -10.53 -6.52 -2.22
N HIS A 18 -9.40 -6.86 -2.86
CA HIS A 18 -9.31 -7.68 -4.07
C HIS A 18 -10.20 -7.16 -5.22
N MET A 19 -10.52 -5.86 -5.25
CA MET A 19 -11.40 -5.29 -6.30
C MET A 19 -10.75 -5.29 -7.70
N HIS A 20 -9.44 -5.48 -7.74
CA HIS A 20 -8.62 -5.60 -8.94
C HIS A 20 -8.50 -7.04 -9.47
N GLU A 21 -8.93 -8.05 -8.71
CA GLU A 21 -8.87 -9.45 -9.10
C GLU A 21 -10.20 -9.93 -9.66
N GLN A 22 -10.15 -10.83 -10.65
CA GLN A 22 -11.34 -11.52 -11.12
C GLN A 22 -11.76 -12.58 -10.08
N ARG A 23 -13.00 -12.51 -9.61
CA ARG A 23 -13.53 -13.51 -8.66
C ARG A 23 -13.63 -14.88 -9.35
N LYS A 24 -13.30 -15.95 -8.61
CA LYS A 24 -13.54 -17.33 -9.06
C LYS A 24 -15.04 -17.50 -9.39
N LYS A 25 -15.33 -18.16 -10.53
CA LYS A 25 -16.67 -18.33 -11.15
C LYS A 25 -17.25 -17.12 -11.92
N GLY A 26 -16.43 -16.13 -12.30
CA GLY A 26 -16.86 -15.10 -13.27
C GLY A 26 -17.95 -14.14 -12.77
N SER A 27 -18.29 -14.17 -11.48
CA SER A 27 -19.30 -13.29 -10.87
C SER A 27 -18.88 -11.83 -10.82
N TYR A 28 -17.59 -11.54 -11.00
CA TYR A 28 -17.06 -10.18 -11.05
C TYR A 28 -15.89 -10.10 -12.02
N VAL A 29 -15.98 -9.16 -12.95
CA VAL A 29 -14.90 -8.78 -13.87
C VAL A 29 -14.46 -7.37 -13.50
N PRO A 30 -13.20 -7.17 -13.09
CA PRO A 30 -12.72 -5.87 -12.66
C PRO A 30 -12.71 -4.87 -13.83
N PRO A 31 -13.11 -3.60 -13.61
CA PRO A 31 -13.07 -2.59 -14.65
C PRO A 31 -11.63 -2.32 -15.10
N LYS A 32 -11.44 -2.01 -16.40
CA LYS A 32 -10.12 -1.82 -17.02
C LYS A 32 -9.25 -0.79 -16.28
N ILE A 33 -9.87 0.27 -15.79
CA ILE A 33 -9.20 1.34 -15.04
C ILE A 33 -8.61 0.77 -13.75
N LEU A 34 -9.40 0.07 -12.93
CA LEU A 34 -8.95 -0.48 -11.66
C LEU A 34 -7.85 -1.53 -11.82
N LYS A 35 -7.98 -2.39 -12.85
CA LYS A 35 -6.93 -3.36 -13.23
C LYS A 35 -5.63 -2.64 -13.62
N SER A 36 -5.73 -1.54 -14.37
CA SER A 36 -4.56 -0.75 -14.79
C SER A 36 -3.89 -0.05 -13.62
N LEU A 37 -4.66 0.55 -12.70
CA LEU A 37 -4.13 1.16 -11.48
C LEU A 37 -3.38 0.12 -10.64
N ALA A 38 -3.98 -1.05 -10.46
CA ALA A 38 -3.35 -2.12 -9.69
C ALA A 38 -2.06 -2.62 -10.34
N GLN A 39 -2.02 -2.68 -11.67
CA GLN A 39 -0.83 -3.08 -12.41
C GLN A 39 0.31 -2.06 -12.25
N VAL A 40 0.02 -0.75 -12.32
CA VAL A 40 1.03 0.29 -12.08
C VAL A 40 1.51 0.27 -10.63
N HIS A 41 0.62 0.04 -9.65
CA HIS A 41 0.99 -0.04 -8.23
C HIS A 41 1.88 -1.25 -7.91
N MET A 42 1.52 -2.45 -8.39
CA MET A 42 2.25 -3.69 -8.05
C MET A 42 3.42 -3.98 -8.97
N HIS A 43 3.23 -3.81 -10.27
CA HIS A 43 4.16 -4.27 -11.30
C HIS A 43 4.95 -3.12 -11.92
N GLN A 44 4.67 -1.87 -11.54
CA GLN A 44 5.41 -0.70 -12.02
C GLN A 44 5.49 -0.65 -13.56
N SER A 45 4.43 -1.15 -14.20
CA SER A 45 4.34 -1.36 -15.64
C SER A 45 2.94 -1.03 -16.13
N LEU A 46 2.86 -0.65 -17.41
CA LEU A 46 1.59 -0.37 -18.07
C LEU A 46 0.91 -1.67 -18.52
N PRO A 47 -0.43 -1.69 -18.61
CA PRO A 47 -1.19 -2.80 -19.19
C PRO A 47 -0.62 -3.20 -20.55
N SER A 48 -0.23 -4.46 -20.68
CA SER A 48 0.22 -5.04 -21.96
C SER A 48 -0.97 -5.73 -22.60
N GLU A 49 -1.33 -5.32 -23.82
CA GLU A 49 -2.45 -5.87 -24.57
C GLU A 49 -2.20 -7.33 -25.03
N ASN A 50 -0.93 -7.71 -25.21
CA ASN A 50 -0.58 -8.93 -25.94
C ASN A 50 -0.17 -10.12 -25.05
N ASN A 51 -0.69 -10.20 -23.82
CA ASN A 51 -0.40 -11.28 -22.85
C ASN A 51 1.11 -11.52 -22.56
N GLN A 52 1.95 -10.53 -22.89
CA GLN A 52 3.38 -10.55 -22.61
C GLN A 52 3.63 -9.98 -21.22
N TRP A 53 4.56 -10.59 -20.48
CA TRP A 53 5.03 -10.12 -19.18
C TRP A 53 5.39 -8.63 -19.28
N PRO A 54 4.63 -7.74 -18.62
CA PRO A 54 4.78 -6.32 -18.82
C PRO A 54 6.15 -5.89 -18.27
N ARG A 55 6.97 -5.25 -19.12
CA ARG A 55 8.29 -4.76 -18.68
C ARG A 55 8.07 -3.63 -17.68
N SER A 56 8.59 -3.81 -16.47
CA SER A 56 8.67 -2.73 -15.49
C SER A 56 9.58 -1.63 -16.03
N SER A 57 9.14 -0.39 -15.93
CA SER A 57 10.00 0.75 -16.29
C SER A 57 11.06 0.94 -15.21
N GLU A 58 12.34 0.82 -15.58
CA GLU A 58 13.46 1.03 -14.65
C GLU A 58 13.49 2.47 -14.11
N GLY A 59 13.09 3.46 -14.92
CA GLY A 59 12.97 4.84 -14.46
C GLY A 59 11.88 5.04 -13.41
N PHE A 60 10.74 4.35 -13.56
CA PHE A 60 9.64 4.43 -12.60
C PHE A 60 10.01 3.76 -11.26
N LYS A 61 10.72 2.63 -11.30
CA LYS A 61 11.28 1.97 -10.10
C LYS A 61 12.16 2.93 -9.28
N ILE A 62 13.11 3.60 -9.95
CA ILE A 62 14.02 4.56 -9.30
C ILE A 62 13.24 5.71 -8.68
N LEU A 63 12.25 6.25 -9.40
CA LEU A 63 11.40 7.32 -8.88
C LEU A 63 10.62 6.88 -7.64
N VAL A 64 10.00 5.70 -7.67
CA VAL A 64 9.28 5.13 -6.52
C VAL A 64 10.22 4.86 -5.34
N LEU A 65 11.45 4.43 -5.61
CA LEU A 65 12.49 4.24 -4.59
C LEU A 65 12.81 5.55 -3.86
N PHE A 66 13.12 6.63 -4.58
CA PHE A 66 13.38 7.94 -3.97
C PHE A 66 12.17 8.48 -3.20
N MET A 67 10.97 8.28 -3.73
CA MET A 67 9.73 8.63 -3.02
C MET A 67 9.59 7.85 -1.70
N SER A 68 9.82 6.53 -1.74
CA SER A 68 9.73 5.66 -0.55
C SER A 68 10.75 6.06 0.51
N LEU A 69 12.00 6.36 0.10
CA LEU A 69 13.02 6.88 0.99
C LEU A 69 12.60 8.22 1.63
N GLY A 70 12.08 9.15 0.84
CA GLY A 70 11.58 10.43 1.34
C GLY A 70 10.44 10.27 2.36
N LEU A 71 9.48 9.39 2.08
CA LEU A 71 8.40 9.09 3.03
C LEU A 71 8.95 8.42 4.29
N GLY A 72 9.87 7.47 4.16
CA GLY A 72 10.50 6.80 5.30
C GLY A 72 11.22 7.77 6.23
N ILE A 73 12.01 8.69 5.68
CA ILE A 73 12.67 9.76 6.44
C ILE A 73 11.63 10.66 7.13
N THR A 74 10.54 11.00 6.43
CA THR A 74 9.46 11.83 6.99
C THR A 74 8.76 11.15 8.17
N VAL A 75 8.47 9.85 8.07
CA VAL A 75 7.86 9.06 9.16
C VAL A 75 8.81 8.97 10.35
N LEU A 76 10.09 8.68 10.12
CA LEU A 76 11.10 8.64 11.18
C LEU A 76 11.25 9.99 11.88
N LEU A 77 11.27 11.09 11.12
CA LEU A 77 11.30 12.44 11.69
C LEU A 77 10.03 12.74 12.50
N GLY A 78 8.86 12.31 12.01
CA GLY A 78 7.60 12.43 12.75
C GLY A 78 7.62 11.67 14.07
N VAL A 79 8.11 10.44 14.09
CA VAL A 79 8.27 9.63 15.31
C VAL A 79 9.29 10.29 16.26
N TYR A 80 10.42 10.77 15.74
CA TYR A 80 11.41 11.49 16.52
C TYR A 80 10.81 12.75 17.17
N MET A 81 10.07 13.57 16.40
CA MET A 81 9.39 14.75 16.92
C MET A 81 8.32 14.38 17.96
N ALA A 82 7.62 13.26 17.80
CA ALA A 82 6.64 12.78 18.78
C ALA A 82 7.30 12.50 20.13
N PHE A 83 8.44 11.79 20.16
CA PHE A 83 9.19 11.57 21.41
C PHE A 83 9.77 12.86 22.00
N LYS A 84 10.12 13.84 21.15
CA LYS A 84 10.67 15.12 21.61
C LYS A 84 9.63 16.05 22.23
N TYR A 85 8.40 16.08 21.69
CA TYR A 85 7.39 17.08 22.07
C TYR A 85 6.18 16.53 22.81
N ALA A 86 5.96 15.21 22.82
CA ALA A 86 4.86 14.56 23.54
C ALA A 86 5.39 13.71 24.71
N PRO A 87 4.59 13.46 25.75
CA PRO A 87 5.00 12.58 26.83
C PRO A 87 5.20 11.15 26.29
N GLY A 88 6.34 10.54 26.62
CA GLY A 88 6.78 9.28 26.02
C GLY A 88 5.77 8.13 26.14
N TRP A 89 4.94 8.10 27.19
CA TRP A 89 3.91 7.08 27.36
C TRP A 89 2.84 7.13 26.26
N MET A 90 2.43 8.32 25.79
CA MET A 90 1.45 8.47 24.70
C MET A 90 2.04 7.99 23.36
N VAL A 91 3.33 8.26 23.15
CA VAL A 91 4.05 7.82 21.95
C VAL A 91 4.15 6.30 21.92
N TRP A 92 4.54 5.68 23.03
CA TRP A 92 4.58 4.22 23.15
C TRP A 92 3.21 3.57 22.95
N VAL A 93 2.15 4.10 23.57
CA VAL A 93 0.79 3.60 23.38
C VAL A 93 0.38 3.69 21.91
N THR A 94 0.66 4.80 21.23
CA THR A 94 0.29 5.00 19.83
C THR A 94 1.06 4.04 18.91
N LEU A 95 2.39 3.91 19.07
CA LEU A 95 3.21 3.01 18.27
C LEU A 95 2.83 1.54 18.46
N ILE A 96 2.65 1.11 19.71
CA ILE A 96 2.27 -0.26 20.03
C ILE A 96 0.85 -0.55 19.53
N SER A 97 -0.10 0.37 19.72
CA SER A 97 -1.48 0.20 19.26
C SER A 97 -1.57 0.02 17.74
N GLY A 98 -0.76 0.76 16.97
CA GLY A 98 -0.70 0.64 15.51
C GLY A 98 -0.30 -0.75 15.01
N PHE A 99 0.45 -1.52 15.80
CA PHE A 99 0.84 -2.89 15.48
C PHE A 99 -0.10 -3.94 16.11
N LEU A 100 -0.58 -3.70 17.32
CA LEU A 100 -1.47 -4.63 18.03
C LEU A 100 -2.84 -4.76 17.36
N ILE A 101 -3.43 -3.67 16.87
CA ILE A 101 -4.77 -3.69 16.27
C ILE A 101 -4.81 -4.62 15.03
N PRO A 102 -3.91 -4.50 14.03
CA PRO A 102 -3.89 -5.42 12.89
C PRO A 102 -3.68 -6.88 13.28
N ILE A 103 -2.79 -7.18 14.22
CA ILE A 103 -2.52 -8.55 14.67
C ILE A 103 -3.75 -9.15 15.35
N PHE A 104 -4.40 -8.38 16.21
CA PHE A 104 -5.61 -8.81 16.89
C PHE A 104 -6.73 -9.11 15.89
N LEU A 105 -6.92 -8.26 14.87
CA LEU A 105 -7.90 -8.50 13.80
C LEU A 105 -7.62 -9.77 13.00
N LEU A 106 -6.35 -10.02 12.64
CA LEU A 106 -5.95 -11.25 11.93
C LEU A 106 -6.15 -12.51 12.78
N TRP A 107 -5.84 -12.44 14.08
CA TRP A 107 -6.05 -13.55 15.00
C TRP A 107 -7.53 -13.84 15.22
N ALA A 108 -8.35 -12.81 15.43
CA ALA A 108 -9.80 -12.94 15.53
C ALA A 108 -10.38 -13.61 14.28
N ALA A 109 -9.97 -13.17 13.08
CA ALA A 109 -10.43 -13.76 11.82
C ALA A 109 -10.07 -15.25 11.67
N LYS A 110 -8.97 -15.72 12.29
CA LYS A 110 -8.61 -17.15 12.32
C LYS A 110 -9.52 -17.96 13.25
N GLY A 111 -10.01 -17.37 14.35
CA GLY A 111 -10.91 -18.02 15.31
C GLY A 111 -12.38 -18.09 14.89
N PHE A 112 -12.79 -17.34 13.87
CA PHE A 112 -14.14 -17.40 13.25
C PHE A 112 -14.26 -18.45 12.12
N LYS A 113 -13.24 -19.29 11.92
CA LYS A 113 -13.28 -20.45 11.02
C LYS A 113 -13.40 -21.73 11.83
#